data_AF-C0Z305-F1
#
_entry.id   AF-C0Z305-F1
#
_cell.length_a   1.000
_cell.length_b   1.000
_cell.length_c   1.000
_cell.angle_alpha   90.00
_cell.angle_beta   90.00
_cell.angle_gamma   90.00
#
_symmetry.space_group_name_H-M   'P 1'
#
loop_
_entity.id
_entity.type
_entity.pdbx_description
1 polymer ?
#
loop_
_entity_poly.entity_id
_entity_poly.type
_entity_poly.pdbx_seq_one_letter_code
_entity_poly.pdbx_strand_id
1 'polypeptide(L)'
;MGSVSLKIGDGTARFKRSTLFSSAINLLMLFSIVTTNLFALYAFSSRSQSHTPHPLHSNNVSLVSQHLSLILREIDSSHHTLTQMEKQIIGYESLDLSQQEVPQELKLFLQQHQLPLGKDSRTGITQMVASVGHSCEMSLDLLSQYMSYNVFEKCPDDWSLAQKLILRACEPLPRRRCLAKTVHKPGLALFPDSLWRPVGNSSVNWSGLGCKSFECLKGDGKIRIGFDISSGSGTFAARMAEKNVNIISNTLNIDAPFSEFIAARGIFPLFMSLDQRLPFYDNVFDLIHASNGLDLAVSNKPEKLEFLMFDLDRILKPGGLFWLDNFYCGNDEKKRVLTRLIERFGYKKLKWVVGEKTDAEVFLSAVLQKPARI
;
A
#
# COMPACT_ATOMS: atom_id res chain seq x y z
N MET A 1 -32.98 -9.93 -31.41
CA MET A 1 -34.06 -10.75 -30.81
C MET A 1 -33.38 -11.68 -29.80
N GLY A 2 -33.66 -11.70 -28.50
CA GLY A 2 -34.65 -10.99 -27.71
C GLY A 2 -34.16 -10.80 -26.26
N SER A 3 -34.73 -9.78 -25.62
CA SER A 3 -34.58 -9.42 -24.21
C SER A 3 -35.24 -10.43 -23.29
N VAL A 4 -34.60 -10.77 -22.16
CA VAL A 4 -35.27 -11.45 -21.05
C VAL A 4 -35.54 -10.43 -19.95
N SER A 5 -36.83 -10.12 -19.79
CA SER A 5 -37.42 -9.29 -18.75
C SER A 5 -37.46 -10.05 -17.42
N LEU A 6 -36.88 -9.50 -16.36
CA LEU A 6 -37.10 -9.99 -14.99
C LEU A 6 -38.39 -9.36 -14.44
N LYS A 7 -39.44 -10.16 -14.33
CA LYS A 7 -40.64 -9.82 -13.54
C LYS A 7 -40.33 -10.03 -12.05
N ILE A 8 -40.53 -8.97 -11.27
CA ILE A 8 -40.58 -8.99 -9.81
C ILE A 8 -41.89 -9.67 -9.40
N GLY A 9 -41.80 -10.73 -8.59
CA GLY A 9 -42.94 -11.47 -8.05
C GLY A 9 -43.16 -11.12 -6.58
N ASP A 10 -44.41 -10.76 -6.29
CA ASP A 10 -44.92 -10.20 -5.05
C ASP A 10 -44.61 -11.00 -3.78
N GLY A 11 -44.24 -10.25 -2.73
CA GLY A 11 -44.02 -10.76 -1.39
C GLY A 11 -45.30 -11.33 -0.78
N THR A 12 -45.34 -12.66 -0.62
CA THR A 12 -46.14 -13.33 0.42
C THR A 12 -45.41 -14.58 0.89
N ALA A 13 -44.83 -14.52 2.09
CA ALA A 13 -44.28 -15.70 2.77
C ALA A 13 -45.44 -16.53 3.35
N ARG A 14 -45.72 -17.70 2.74
CA ARG A 14 -46.59 -18.72 3.36
C ARG A 14 -45.75 -19.63 4.24
N PHE A 15 -45.92 -19.54 5.55
CA PHE A 15 -45.37 -20.50 6.50
C PHE A 15 -46.18 -21.80 6.45
N LYS A 16 -45.53 -22.91 6.07
CA LYS A 16 -46.11 -24.26 6.11
C LYS A 16 -45.87 -24.85 7.51
N ARG A 17 -46.94 -25.33 8.14
CA ARG A 17 -46.95 -25.95 9.48
C ARG A 17 -46.02 -27.18 9.49
N SER A 18 -45.12 -27.27 10.47
CA SER A 18 -44.13 -28.36 10.56
C SER A 18 -44.81 -29.72 10.77
N THR A 19 -44.41 -30.69 9.98
CA THR A 19 -44.78 -32.10 10.14
C THR A 19 -43.85 -32.76 11.16
N LEU A 20 -44.36 -33.79 11.84
CA LEU A 20 -43.73 -34.56 12.92
C LEU A 20 -42.34 -35.16 12.58
N PHE A 21 -41.88 -35.08 11.33
CA PHE A 21 -40.55 -35.52 10.90
C PHE A 21 -39.42 -34.52 11.22
N SER A 22 -39.75 -33.25 11.51
CA SER A 22 -38.76 -32.23 11.89
C SER A 22 -38.27 -32.39 13.33
N SER A 23 -39.08 -32.95 14.23
CA SER A 23 -38.69 -33.13 15.64
C SER A 23 -37.63 -34.22 15.80
N ALA A 24 -37.70 -35.30 15.01
CA ALA A 24 -36.73 -36.39 15.06
C ALA A 24 -35.33 -35.94 14.61
N ILE A 25 -35.24 -35.11 13.57
CA ILE A 25 -33.97 -34.53 13.11
C ILE A 25 -33.41 -33.56 14.15
N ASN A 26 -34.26 -32.74 14.77
CA ASN A 26 -33.83 -31.85 15.85
C ASN A 26 -33.38 -32.62 17.10
N LEU A 27 -34.02 -33.75 17.43
CA LEU A 27 -33.62 -34.65 18.51
C LEU A 27 -32.28 -35.34 18.21
N LEU A 28 -32.05 -35.77 16.96
CA LEU A 28 -30.77 -36.32 16.52
C LEU A 28 -29.64 -35.29 16.59
N MET A 29 -29.91 -34.06 16.16
CA MET A 29 -28.97 -32.94 16.27
C MET A 29 -28.66 -32.62 17.74
N LEU A 30 -29.67 -32.58 18.60
CA LEU A 30 -29.49 -32.36 20.04
C LEU A 30 -28.66 -33.50 20.67
N PHE A 31 -28.95 -34.75 20.31
CA PHE A 31 -28.20 -35.91 20.81
C PHE A 31 -26.75 -35.89 20.34
N SER A 32 -26.50 -35.49 19.09
CA SER A 32 -25.14 -35.30 18.56
C SER A 32 -24.36 -34.22 19.32
N ILE A 33 -25.00 -33.08 19.61
CA ILE A 33 -24.40 -31.98 20.37
C ILE A 33 -24.15 -32.41 21.83
N VAL A 34 -25.08 -33.11 22.47
CA VAL A 34 -24.93 -33.57 23.86
C VAL A 34 -23.82 -34.61 23.96
N THR A 35 -23.76 -35.57 23.03
CA THR A 35 -22.73 -36.62 23.04
C THR A 35 -21.34 -36.08 22.75
N THR A 36 -21.18 -35.16 21.80
CA THR A 36 -19.88 -34.50 21.55
C THR A 36 -19.43 -33.65 22.73
N ASN A 37 -20.34 -32.93 23.39
CA ASN A 37 -20.01 -32.17 24.60
C ASN A 37 -19.71 -33.08 25.81
N LEU A 38 -20.43 -34.19 25.99
CA LEU A 38 -20.11 -35.16 27.06
C LEU A 38 -18.76 -35.84 26.81
N PHE A 39 -18.44 -36.15 25.56
CA PHE A 39 -17.14 -36.73 25.18
C PHE A 39 -16.01 -35.72 25.42
N ALA A 40 -16.20 -34.45 25.05
CA ALA A 40 -15.26 -33.39 25.38
C ALA A 40 -15.10 -33.25 26.91
N LEU A 41 -16.21 -33.24 27.67
CA LEU A 41 -16.17 -33.15 29.12
C LEU A 41 -15.45 -34.37 29.74
N TYR A 42 -15.66 -35.58 29.24
CA TYR A 42 -14.93 -36.77 29.69
C TYR A 42 -13.43 -36.71 29.34
N ALA A 43 -13.08 -36.28 28.12
CA ALA A 43 -11.70 -36.12 27.69
C ALA A 43 -10.94 -35.06 28.52
N PHE A 44 -11.63 -33.99 28.94
CA PHE A 44 -11.04 -32.93 29.75
C PHE A 44 -11.16 -33.16 31.27
N SER A 45 -12.10 -33.99 31.73
CA SER A 45 -12.34 -34.28 33.16
C SER A 45 -11.68 -35.57 33.64
N SER A 46 -11.26 -36.47 32.73
CA SER A 46 -10.49 -37.67 33.08
C SER A 46 -9.02 -37.37 33.43
N ARG A 47 -8.62 -36.10 33.45
CA ARG A 47 -7.33 -35.67 33.99
C ARG A 47 -7.48 -34.86 35.27
N SER A 48 -8.05 -35.48 36.30
CA SER A 48 -7.78 -35.09 37.69
C SER A 48 -7.64 -36.34 38.56
N GLN A 49 -6.52 -37.04 38.43
CA GLN A 49 -6.06 -37.87 39.53
C GLN A 49 -5.07 -37.03 40.35
N SER A 50 -5.52 -36.69 41.55
CA SER A 50 -4.78 -36.05 42.62
C SER A 50 -3.40 -36.69 42.79
N HIS A 51 -2.35 -35.89 42.61
CA HIS A 51 -1.02 -36.21 43.09
C HIS A 51 -1.03 -36.34 44.62
N THR A 52 -0.89 -37.57 45.13
CA THR A 52 -0.26 -37.83 46.43
C THR A 52 1.23 -38.01 46.21
N PRO A 53 2.11 -37.46 47.08
CA PRO A 53 3.55 -37.43 46.84
C PRO A 53 4.20 -38.77 47.22
N HIS A 54 4.58 -39.56 46.22
CA HIS A 54 5.51 -40.68 46.35
C HIS A 54 6.48 -40.70 45.15
N PRO A 55 7.72 -41.17 45.35
CA PRO A 55 8.93 -40.57 44.78
C PRO A 55 9.06 -40.77 43.27
N LEU A 56 9.59 -39.75 42.59
CA LEU A 56 9.95 -39.80 41.17
C LEU A 56 10.87 -41.00 40.88
N HIS A 57 10.39 -41.91 40.04
CA HIS A 57 11.28 -42.75 39.24
C HIS A 57 11.70 -41.96 37.99
N SER A 58 12.96 -41.54 37.97
CA SER A 58 13.60 -40.59 37.05
C SER A 58 13.73 -41.02 35.58
N ASN A 59 13.14 -42.14 35.15
CA ASN A 59 13.57 -42.79 33.90
C ASN A 59 12.62 -42.60 32.70
N ASN A 60 11.39 -42.10 32.88
CA ASN A 60 10.42 -41.96 31.78
C ASN A 60 10.26 -40.53 31.23
N VAL A 61 10.68 -39.51 31.97
CA VAL A 61 10.68 -38.11 31.48
C VAL A 61 11.85 -37.86 30.52
N SER A 62 12.98 -38.54 30.72
CA SER A 62 14.12 -38.50 29.80
C SER A 62 13.76 -39.10 28.43
N LEU A 63 12.94 -40.16 28.38
CA LEU A 63 12.59 -40.86 27.14
C LEU A 63 11.66 -40.04 26.23
N VAL A 64 10.68 -39.33 26.82
CA VAL A 64 9.77 -38.44 26.09
C VAL A 64 10.50 -37.18 25.61
N SER A 65 11.39 -36.62 26.45
CA SER A 65 12.25 -35.48 26.08
C SER A 65 13.26 -35.87 24.98
N GLN A 66 13.79 -37.10 25.01
CA GLN A 66 14.63 -37.64 23.95
C GLN A 66 13.87 -37.83 22.64
N HIS A 67 12.65 -38.38 22.67
CA HIS A 67 11.84 -38.52 21.45
C HIS A 67 11.47 -37.16 20.84
N LEU A 68 11.11 -36.17 21.68
CA LEU A 68 10.79 -34.84 21.17
C LEU A 68 12.01 -34.16 20.56
N SER A 69 13.20 -34.32 21.16
CA SER A 69 14.44 -33.76 20.61
C SER A 69 14.89 -34.47 19.33
N LEU A 70 14.65 -35.77 19.19
CA LEU A 70 14.88 -36.51 17.94
C LEU A 70 13.93 -36.05 16.83
N ILE A 71 12.63 -35.88 17.12
CA ILE A 71 11.65 -35.39 16.14
C ILE A 71 11.99 -33.96 15.71
N LEU A 72 12.30 -33.07 16.65
CA LEU A 72 12.69 -31.69 16.34
C LEU A 72 13.97 -31.65 15.50
N ARG A 73 14.95 -32.50 15.79
CA ARG A 73 16.18 -32.62 15.00
C ARG A 73 15.93 -33.17 13.60
N GLU A 74 15.03 -34.14 13.45
CA GLU A 74 14.63 -34.69 12.15
C GLU A 74 13.89 -33.65 11.30
N ILE A 75 13.01 -32.86 11.93
CA ILE A 75 12.31 -31.72 11.32
C ILE A 75 13.33 -30.68 10.85
N ASP A 76 14.26 -30.29 11.72
CA ASP A 76 15.29 -29.30 11.39
C ASP A 76 16.21 -29.77 10.26
N SER A 77 16.62 -31.04 10.30
CA SER A 77 17.37 -31.70 9.22
C SER A 77 16.59 -31.74 7.89
N SER A 78 15.29 -32.02 7.95
CA SER A 78 14.43 -32.05 6.76
C SER A 78 14.25 -30.66 6.17
N HIS A 79 14.08 -29.62 6.99
CA HIS A 79 14.03 -28.23 6.56
C HIS A 79 15.35 -27.77 5.95
N HIS A 80 16.49 -28.17 6.52
CA HIS A 80 17.80 -27.86 5.98
C HIS A 80 18.04 -28.55 4.63
N THR A 81 17.57 -29.78 4.47
CA THR A 81 17.66 -30.52 3.20
C THR A 81 16.77 -29.88 2.15
N LEU A 82 15.55 -29.46 2.51
CA LEU A 82 14.62 -28.75 1.64
C LEU A 82 15.18 -27.41 1.16
N THR A 83 15.74 -26.59 2.05
CA THR A 83 16.37 -25.32 1.67
C THR A 83 17.61 -25.53 0.78
N GLN A 84 18.38 -26.60 1.00
CA GLN A 84 19.52 -26.95 0.17
C GLN A 84 19.10 -27.45 -1.22
N MET A 85 18.02 -28.23 -1.31
CA MET A 85 17.39 -28.63 -2.57
C MET A 85 16.77 -27.43 -3.30
N GLU A 86 16.10 -26.54 -2.59
CA GLU A 86 15.55 -25.29 -3.14
C GLU A 86 16.67 -24.41 -3.72
N LYS A 87 17.79 -24.28 -3.00
CA LYS A 87 19.00 -23.59 -3.48
C LYS A 87 19.59 -24.25 -4.74
N GLN A 88 19.59 -25.58 -4.83
CA GLN A 88 20.08 -26.32 -6.01
C GLN A 88 19.12 -26.29 -7.22
N ILE A 89 17.81 -26.36 -6.98
CA ILE A 89 16.78 -26.43 -8.03
C ILE A 89 16.51 -25.05 -8.62
N ILE A 90 16.50 -24.02 -7.79
CA ILE A 90 16.18 -22.66 -8.20
C ILE A 90 17.46 -21.87 -8.55
N GLY A 91 18.63 -22.27 -8.04
CA GLY A 91 19.93 -21.70 -8.42
C GLY A 91 20.18 -20.27 -7.92
N TYR A 92 19.38 -19.79 -6.97
CA TYR A 92 19.44 -18.41 -6.46
C TYR A 92 19.90 -18.38 -5.01
N GLU A 93 20.73 -17.39 -4.66
CA GLU A 93 21.00 -17.05 -3.26
C GLU A 93 19.87 -16.16 -2.74
N SER A 94 19.41 -16.42 -1.52
CA SER A 94 18.50 -15.52 -0.83
C SER A 94 19.31 -14.39 -0.21
N LEU A 95 18.91 -13.14 -0.44
CA LEU A 95 19.47 -11.95 0.20
C LEU A 95 19.56 -12.12 1.73
N ASP A 96 20.75 -12.43 2.24
CA ASP A 96 20.98 -12.59 3.67
C ASP A 96 21.19 -11.22 4.34
N LEU A 97 20.07 -10.66 4.82
CA LEU A 97 20.01 -9.37 5.53
C LEU A 97 20.72 -9.37 6.89
N SER A 98 21.28 -10.50 7.33
CA SER A 98 22.01 -10.62 8.60
C SER A 98 23.51 -10.34 8.49
N GLN A 99 24.08 -10.45 7.28
CA GLN A 99 25.54 -10.37 7.07
C GLN A 99 26.05 -8.97 6.70
N GLN A 100 25.18 -8.00 6.45
CA GLN A 100 25.57 -6.66 5.98
C GLN A 100 24.99 -5.55 6.85
N GLU A 101 25.77 -4.47 7.05
CA GLU A 101 25.32 -3.22 7.69
C GLU A 101 24.34 -2.49 6.77
N VAL A 102 23.10 -2.97 6.73
CA VAL A 102 22.02 -2.43 5.89
C VAL A 102 21.18 -1.46 6.74
N PRO A 103 20.82 -0.26 6.22
CA PRO A 103 19.94 0.68 6.91
C PRO A 103 18.65 0.01 7.37
N GLN A 104 18.18 0.33 8.59
CA GLN A 104 17.00 -0.29 9.18
C GLN A 104 15.74 -0.16 8.30
N GLU A 105 15.58 0.96 7.59
CA GLU A 105 14.45 1.17 6.67
C GLU A 105 14.54 0.28 5.42
N LEU A 106 15.75 -0.01 4.95
CA LEU A 106 15.96 -0.96 3.86
C LEU A 106 15.73 -2.40 4.31
N LYS A 107 16.13 -2.74 5.54
CA LYS A 107 15.84 -4.04 6.15
C LYS A 107 14.32 -4.26 6.25
N LEU A 108 13.57 -3.26 6.71
CA LEU A 108 12.11 -3.31 6.74
C LEU A 108 11.50 -3.47 5.35
N PHE A 109 12.04 -2.80 4.33
CA PHE A 109 11.54 -2.94 2.96
C PHE A 109 11.78 -4.34 2.37
N LEU A 110 12.96 -4.93 2.60
CA LEU A 110 13.35 -6.24 2.09
C LEU A 110 12.83 -7.41 2.94
N GLN A 111 12.38 -7.16 4.17
CA GLN A 111 11.92 -8.19 5.09
C GLN A 111 10.66 -8.91 4.56
N GLN A 112 10.62 -10.22 4.77
CA GLN A 112 9.46 -11.05 4.49
C GLN A 112 8.36 -10.77 5.51
N HIS A 113 7.15 -10.47 5.04
CA HIS A 113 6.00 -10.15 5.90
C HIS A 113 4.97 -11.27 5.84
N GLN A 114 4.55 -11.80 6.99
CA GLN A 114 3.46 -12.77 7.04
C GLN A 114 2.18 -12.20 6.41
N LEU A 115 1.44 -13.03 5.68
CA LEU A 115 0.16 -12.64 5.11
C LEU A 115 -0.84 -12.34 6.24
N PRO A 116 -1.62 -11.23 6.15
CA PRO A 116 -2.54 -10.83 7.20
C PRO A 116 -3.60 -11.88 7.56
N LEU A 117 -3.96 -12.73 6.60
CA LEU A 117 -4.98 -13.78 6.74
C LEU A 117 -4.38 -15.18 6.87
N GLY A 118 -3.06 -15.28 7.09
CA GLY A 118 -2.34 -16.55 7.09
C GLY A 118 -2.12 -17.11 5.68
N LYS A 119 -1.91 -18.43 5.61
CA LYS A 119 -1.58 -19.13 4.36
C LYS A 119 -2.69 -18.97 3.33
N ASP A 120 -2.35 -18.49 2.13
CA ASP A 120 -3.28 -18.48 1.01
C ASP A 120 -3.64 -19.92 0.61
N SER A 121 -4.93 -20.24 0.55
CA SER A 121 -5.40 -21.60 0.32
C SER A 121 -5.15 -22.08 -1.11
N ARG A 122 -5.01 -21.15 -2.07
CA ARG A 122 -4.80 -21.46 -3.49
C ARG A 122 -3.32 -21.58 -3.85
N THR A 123 -2.50 -20.61 -3.45
CA THR A 123 -1.07 -20.55 -3.79
C THR A 123 -0.19 -21.18 -2.72
N GLY A 124 -0.70 -21.40 -1.51
CA GLY A 124 0.07 -21.91 -0.38
C GLY A 124 1.09 -20.92 0.18
N ILE A 125 1.15 -19.70 -0.35
CA ILE A 125 2.06 -18.65 0.10
C ILE A 125 1.66 -18.24 1.52
N THR A 126 2.65 -18.08 2.40
CA THR A 126 2.46 -17.65 3.79
C THR A 126 3.01 -16.25 4.05
N GLN A 127 3.92 -15.78 3.19
CA GLN A 127 4.66 -14.54 3.37
C GLN A 127 4.72 -13.75 2.06
N MET A 128 4.62 -12.43 2.16
CA MET A 128 4.93 -11.50 1.09
C MET A 128 6.41 -11.16 1.11
N VAL A 129 7.01 -11.12 -0.09
CA VAL A 129 8.39 -10.68 -0.32
C VAL A 129 8.41 -9.31 -0.98
N ALA A 130 9.52 -8.58 -0.87
CA ALA A 130 9.70 -7.32 -1.57
C ALA A 130 9.67 -7.53 -3.09
N SER A 131 9.06 -6.61 -3.82
CA SER A 131 8.88 -6.70 -5.28
C SER A 131 10.13 -6.33 -6.08
N VAL A 132 11.32 -6.46 -5.50
CA VAL A 132 12.59 -6.08 -6.13
C VAL A 132 13.05 -7.20 -7.04
N GLY A 133 13.54 -6.85 -8.24
CA GLY A 133 14.13 -7.85 -9.15
C GLY A 133 15.31 -8.57 -8.50
N HIS A 134 15.42 -9.88 -8.75
CA HIS A 134 16.46 -10.72 -8.15
C HIS A 134 17.89 -10.21 -8.46
N SER A 135 18.12 -9.69 -9.67
CA SER A 135 19.40 -9.08 -10.06
C SER A 135 19.82 -7.88 -9.21
N CYS A 136 18.90 -7.29 -8.44
CA CYS A 136 19.20 -6.20 -7.51
C CYS A 136 20.04 -6.67 -6.31
N GLU A 137 20.06 -7.97 -6.00
CA GLU A 137 20.92 -8.52 -4.94
C GLU A 137 22.39 -8.12 -5.15
N MET A 138 22.86 -8.12 -6.40
CA MET A 138 24.22 -7.71 -6.77
C MET A 138 24.47 -6.21 -6.62
N SER A 139 23.47 -5.43 -6.24
CA SER A 139 23.52 -3.98 -6.04
C SER A 139 23.10 -3.58 -4.62
N LEU A 140 23.20 -4.50 -3.65
CA LEU A 140 22.78 -4.24 -2.27
C LEU A 140 23.58 -3.09 -1.63
N ASP A 141 24.85 -2.93 -2.00
CA ASP A 141 25.71 -1.80 -1.62
C ASP A 141 25.14 -0.45 -2.10
N LEU A 142 24.76 -0.38 -3.38
CA LEU A 142 24.16 0.80 -3.99
C LEU A 142 22.76 1.07 -3.43
N LEU A 143 22.00 0.01 -3.12
CA LEU A 143 20.68 0.11 -2.53
C LEU A 143 20.78 0.59 -1.07
N SER A 144 21.78 0.12 -0.33
CA SER A 144 22.12 0.58 1.03
C SER A 144 22.52 2.05 1.01
N GLN A 145 23.39 2.44 0.07
CA GLN A 145 23.74 3.85 -0.16
C GLN A 145 22.49 4.68 -0.50
N TYR A 146 21.60 4.15 -1.34
CA TYR A 146 20.33 4.80 -1.68
C TYR A 146 19.41 4.90 -0.46
N MET A 147 19.45 3.98 0.49
CA MET A 147 18.63 4.06 1.70
C MET A 147 19.32 4.75 2.88
N SER A 148 20.47 5.36 2.65
CA SER A 148 21.18 6.18 3.62
C SER A 148 20.70 7.63 3.54
N TYR A 149 19.71 7.97 4.36
CA TYR A 149 19.19 9.33 4.51
C TYR A 149 18.65 9.55 5.93
N ASN A 150 18.49 10.81 6.30
CA ASN A 150 17.84 11.19 7.55
C ASN A 150 16.33 11.38 7.31
N VAL A 151 15.52 10.79 8.19
CA VAL A 151 14.05 10.90 8.12
C VAL A 151 13.65 12.36 8.33
N PHE A 152 12.73 12.87 7.51
CA PHE A 152 12.26 14.26 7.49
C PHE A 152 13.31 15.32 7.10
N GLU A 153 14.52 14.93 6.75
CA GLU A 153 15.54 15.82 6.20
C GLU A 153 15.50 15.86 4.67
N LYS A 154 16.32 16.71 4.05
CA LYS A 154 16.43 16.77 2.58
C LYS A 154 16.96 15.44 2.03
N CYS A 155 16.29 14.91 1.00
CA CYS A 155 16.76 13.76 0.27
C CYS A 155 18.15 14.06 -0.35
N PRO A 156 19.09 13.11 -0.27
CA PRO A 156 20.35 13.22 -1.02
C PRO A 156 20.10 13.44 -2.51
N ASP A 157 20.98 14.17 -3.18
CA ASP A 157 20.91 14.43 -4.61
C ASP A 157 21.61 13.31 -5.40
N ASP A 158 20.92 12.18 -5.51
CA ASP A 158 21.48 10.92 -5.98
C ASP A 158 20.66 10.31 -7.11
N TRP A 159 20.13 11.16 -8.00
CA TRP A 159 19.39 10.74 -9.19
C TRP A 159 20.18 9.73 -10.06
N SER A 160 21.51 9.87 -10.11
CA SER A 160 22.39 8.96 -10.86
C SER A 160 22.50 7.58 -10.20
N LEU A 161 22.43 7.52 -8.87
CA LEU A 161 22.36 6.27 -8.10
C LEU A 161 21.00 5.59 -8.31
N ALA A 162 19.92 6.36 -8.22
CA ALA A 162 18.56 5.88 -8.50
C ALA A 162 18.45 5.27 -9.92
N GLN A 163 18.99 5.96 -10.93
CA GLN A 163 19.01 5.46 -12.30
C GLN A 163 19.85 4.18 -12.44
N LYS A 164 21.05 4.13 -11.82
CA LYS A 164 21.88 2.90 -11.82
C LYS A 164 21.14 1.72 -11.21
N LEU A 165 20.40 1.94 -10.12
CA LEU A 165 19.59 0.91 -9.48
C LEU A 165 18.46 0.42 -10.40
N ILE A 166 17.71 1.33 -11.03
CA ILE A 166 16.66 0.97 -12.01
C ILE A 166 17.26 0.15 -13.17
N LEU A 167 18.40 0.57 -13.73
CA LEU A 167 19.09 -0.16 -14.80
C LEU A 167 19.61 -1.54 -14.37
N ARG A 168 19.78 -1.77 -13.06
CA ARG A 168 20.15 -3.05 -12.46
C ARG A 168 18.95 -3.84 -11.92
N ALA A 169 17.74 -3.52 -12.39
CA ALA A 169 16.49 -4.18 -12.02
C ALA A 169 16.14 -4.08 -10.52
N CYS A 170 16.55 -3.01 -9.86
CA CYS A 170 16.12 -2.66 -8.50
C CYS A 170 14.79 -1.88 -8.46
N GLU A 171 13.99 -1.96 -9.52
CA GLU A 171 12.66 -1.35 -9.58
C GLU A 171 11.62 -2.31 -8.98
N PRO A 172 10.65 -1.83 -8.17
CA PRO A 172 10.48 -0.44 -7.72
C PRO A 172 11.52 -0.06 -6.64
N LEU A 173 12.06 1.15 -6.77
CA LEU A 173 12.96 1.69 -5.76
C LEU A 173 12.22 1.84 -4.43
N PRO A 174 12.88 1.56 -3.29
CA PRO A 174 12.25 1.74 -2.00
C PRO A 174 11.80 3.19 -1.80
N ARG A 175 10.65 3.35 -1.13
CA ARG A 175 10.16 4.67 -0.73
C ARG A 175 11.08 5.26 0.33
N ARG A 176 11.40 6.55 0.17
CA ARG A 176 12.21 7.27 1.14
C ARG A 176 11.35 8.21 1.98
N ARG A 177 11.63 8.30 3.28
CA ARG A 177 10.99 9.24 4.21
C ARG A 177 11.77 10.54 4.36
N CYS A 178 12.44 10.97 3.30
CA CYS A 178 13.11 12.26 3.20
C CYS A 178 12.27 13.23 2.36
N LEU A 179 12.54 14.52 2.50
CA LEU A 179 11.87 15.60 1.77
C LEU A 179 12.65 15.86 0.48
N ALA A 180 11.98 15.80 -0.68
CA ALA A 180 12.62 16.05 -1.97
C ALA A 180 13.35 17.41 -1.98
N LYS A 181 14.59 17.43 -2.51
CA LYS A 181 15.40 18.64 -2.60
C LYS A 181 14.71 19.65 -3.52
N THR A 182 14.56 20.87 -3.04
CA THR A 182 14.21 22.02 -3.87
C THR A 182 15.47 22.43 -4.62
N VAL A 183 15.57 22.10 -5.92
CA VAL A 183 16.75 22.40 -6.73
C VAL A 183 16.90 23.92 -6.91
N HIS A 184 18.00 24.49 -6.40
CA HIS A 184 18.38 25.87 -6.69
C HIS A 184 19.17 25.94 -8.02
N LYS A 185 18.45 26.15 -9.12
CA LYS A 185 18.91 26.39 -10.50
C LYS A 185 19.63 27.77 -10.61
N PRO A 186 20.83 27.91 -11.19
CA PRO A 186 21.48 29.21 -11.40
C PRO A 186 20.64 30.09 -12.32
N GLY A 187 20.42 31.35 -11.92
CA GLY A 187 19.35 32.19 -12.49
C GLY A 187 18.04 32.13 -11.68
N LEU A 188 18.00 31.31 -10.62
CA LEU A 188 17.11 31.56 -9.49
C LEU A 188 17.70 32.68 -8.66
N ALA A 189 16.88 33.68 -8.44
CA ALA A 189 17.25 34.78 -7.58
C ALA A 189 17.27 34.32 -6.10
N LEU A 190 18.05 34.98 -5.26
CA LEU A 190 18.05 34.73 -3.82
C LEU A 190 16.70 35.15 -3.23
N PHE A 191 16.25 34.57 -2.13
CA PHE A 191 15.05 35.05 -1.45
C PHE A 191 15.26 36.52 -1.03
N PRO A 192 14.29 37.43 -1.25
CA PRO A 192 12.91 37.20 -1.68
C PRO A 192 12.68 37.20 -3.21
N ASP A 193 13.70 37.52 -4.00
CA ASP A 193 13.59 37.71 -5.44
C ASP A 193 13.30 36.41 -6.23
N SER A 194 13.64 35.22 -5.71
CA SER A 194 13.29 33.92 -6.36
C SER A 194 11.79 33.68 -6.42
N LEU A 195 11.00 34.28 -5.53
CA LEU A 195 9.56 34.08 -5.47
C LEU A 195 8.85 34.65 -6.71
N TRP A 196 9.48 35.60 -7.40
CA TRP A 196 8.84 36.39 -8.45
C TRP A 196 9.59 36.35 -9.79
N ARG A 197 10.77 35.70 -9.87
CA ARG A 197 11.55 35.56 -11.12
C ARG A 197 11.61 34.11 -11.63
N PRO A 198 11.22 33.85 -12.90
CA PRO A 198 11.35 32.53 -13.52
C PRO A 198 12.83 32.16 -13.79
N VAL A 199 13.12 30.86 -13.85
CA VAL A 199 14.46 30.35 -14.19
C VAL A 199 14.87 30.75 -15.61
N GLY A 200 16.15 31.07 -15.79
CA GLY A 200 16.68 31.50 -17.09
C GLY A 200 16.53 30.43 -18.15
N ASN A 201 16.19 30.82 -19.39
CA ASN A 201 16.05 29.91 -20.52
C ASN A 201 17.33 29.07 -20.75
N SER A 202 18.51 29.59 -20.42
CA SER A 202 19.79 28.87 -20.51
C SER A 202 19.92 27.66 -19.59
N SER A 203 18.99 27.45 -18.65
CA SER A 203 18.99 26.29 -17.75
C SER A 203 18.52 24.98 -18.39
N VAL A 204 18.05 25.01 -19.64
CA VAL A 204 17.56 23.83 -20.39
C VAL A 204 18.19 23.81 -21.78
N ASN A 205 18.52 22.61 -22.29
CA ASN A 205 18.99 22.44 -23.67
C ASN A 205 17.79 22.34 -24.62
N TRP A 206 17.64 23.30 -25.53
CA TRP A 206 16.49 23.45 -26.42
C TRP A 206 16.68 22.84 -27.81
N SER A 207 17.75 22.09 -28.04
CA SER A 207 18.06 21.50 -29.35
C SER A 207 16.94 20.56 -29.80
N GLY A 208 16.43 20.73 -31.03
CA GLY A 208 15.34 19.91 -31.59
C GLY A 208 13.90 20.36 -31.30
N LEU A 209 13.68 21.33 -30.39
CA LEU A 209 12.35 21.91 -30.14
C LEU A 209 12.14 23.20 -30.95
N GLY A 210 10.96 23.40 -31.55
CA GLY A 210 10.60 24.70 -32.16
C GLY A 210 10.45 25.84 -31.13
N CYS A 211 10.19 25.47 -29.88
CA CYS A 211 10.10 26.36 -28.72
C CYS A 211 11.46 26.44 -28.01
N LYS A 212 12.00 27.66 -27.84
CA LYS A 212 13.36 27.94 -27.33
C LYS A 212 13.38 28.70 -26.00
N SER A 213 12.23 28.82 -25.33
CA SER A 213 12.11 29.50 -24.06
C SER A 213 11.05 28.86 -23.19
N PHE A 214 11.13 29.07 -21.87
CA PHE A 214 10.07 28.67 -20.97
C PHE A 214 8.76 29.41 -21.24
N GLU A 215 8.82 30.56 -21.89
CA GLU A 215 7.66 31.41 -22.18
C GLU A 215 6.75 30.79 -23.25
N CYS A 216 7.32 30.16 -24.28
CA CYS A 216 6.53 29.37 -25.22
C CYS A 216 6.06 28.02 -24.64
N LEU A 217 6.61 27.58 -23.50
CA LEU A 217 6.11 26.45 -22.72
C LEU A 217 5.10 26.86 -21.64
N LYS A 218 4.96 28.15 -21.33
CA LYS A 218 4.14 28.64 -20.23
C LYS A 218 2.70 28.76 -20.71
N GLY A 219 1.89 27.75 -20.41
CA GLY A 219 0.44 27.94 -20.36
C GLY A 219 0.10 28.87 -19.18
N ASP A 220 -0.91 29.72 -19.34
CA ASP A 220 -1.28 30.89 -18.51
C ASP A 220 -1.53 30.70 -16.99
N GLY A 221 -0.69 29.96 -16.24
CA GLY A 221 -0.91 29.68 -14.82
C GLY A 221 -2.07 28.71 -14.54
N LYS A 222 -2.54 28.03 -15.58
CA LYS A 222 -3.62 27.03 -15.51
C LYS A 222 -3.05 25.70 -15.03
N ILE A 223 -3.84 24.92 -14.30
CA ILE A 223 -3.55 23.50 -14.03
C ILE A 223 -3.49 22.80 -15.38
N ARG A 224 -2.37 22.15 -15.73
CA ARG A 224 -2.20 21.49 -17.05
C ARG A 224 -2.11 19.99 -16.93
N ILE A 225 -1.46 19.52 -15.87
CA ILE A 225 -1.29 18.10 -15.63
C ILE A 225 -1.64 17.77 -14.18
N GLY A 226 -2.44 16.73 -14.01
CA GLY A 226 -2.80 16.23 -12.70
C GLY A 226 -2.71 14.71 -12.60
N PHE A 227 -2.68 14.24 -11.36
CA PHE A 227 -2.71 12.83 -11.01
C PHE A 227 -3.97 12.57 -10.18
N ASP A 228 -4.75 11.59 -10.59
CA ASP A 228 -6.01 11.23 -9.94
C ASP A 228 -5.88 9.85 -9.31
N ILE A 229 -6.16 9.78 -8.01
CA ILE A 229 -6.22 8.55 -7.23
C ILE A 229 -7.69 8.30 -6.95
N SER A 230 -8.35 7.58 -7.86
CA SER A 230 -9.77 7.31 -7.77
C SER A 230 -10.06 5.83 -7.94
N SER A 231 -11.03 5.35 -7.15
CA SER A 231 -11.67 4.06 -7.38
C SER A 231 -12.93 4.32 -8.20
N GLY A 232 -12.83 4.20 -9.53
CA GLY A 232 -13.95 4.50 -10.42
C GLY A 232 -13.57 4.61 -11.89
N SER A 233 -14.53 5.05 -12.70
CA SER A 233 -14.46 5.08 -14.16
C SER A 233 -13.75 6.32 -14.76
N GLY A 234 -13.02 7.09 -13.94
CA GLY A 234 -12.29 8.29 -14.38
C GLY A 234 -13.15 9.53 -14.60
N THR A 235 -14.31 9.64 -13.94
CA THR A 235 -15.23 10.79 -14.10
C THR A 235 -14.57 12.14 -13.87
N PHE A 236 -13.76 12.25 -12.80
CA PHE A 236 -13.01 13.48 -12.51
C PHE A 236 -12.05 13.83 -13.65
N ALA A 237 -11.24 12.86 -14.08
CA ALA A 237 -10.30 13.03 -15.18
C ALA A 237 -10.99 13.43 -16.50
N ALA A 238 -12.16 12.86 -16.81
CA ALA A 238 -12.94 13.24 -17.99
C ALA A 238 -13.40 14.71 -17.94
N ARG A 239 -13.88 15.17 -16.78
CA ARG A 239 -14.30 16.57 -16.58
C ARG A 239 -13.14 17.55 -16.67
N MET A 240 -11.96 17.13 -16.25
CA MET A 240 -10.75 17.94 -16.34
C MET A 240 -10.23 18.00 -17.79
N ALA A 241 -10.36 16.91 -18.56
CA ALA A 241 -10.05 16.89 -19.98
C ALA A 241 -10.92 17.87 -20.79
N GLU A 242 -12.23 17.99 -20.48
CA GLU A 242 -13.12 19.02 -21.06
C GLU A 242 -12.61 20.47 -20.83
N LYS A 243 -11.78 20.67 -19.80
CA LYS A 243 -11.16 21.95 -19.44
C LYS A 243 -9.70 22.06 -19.89
N ASN A 244 -9.25 21.19 -20.80
CA ASN A 244 -7.88 21.11 -21.29
C ASN A 244 -6.84 20.81 -20.20
N VAL A 245 -7.21 19.99 -19.23
CA VAL A 245 -6.29 19.50 -18.19
C VAL A 245 -6.08 18.00 -18.35
N ASN A 246 -4.82 17.61 -18.55
CA ASN A 246 -4.45 16.22 -18.72
C ASN A 246 -4.36 15.53 -17.35
N ILE A 247 -5.19 14.53 -17.12
CA ILE A 247 -5.17 13.76 -15.87
C ILE A 247 -4.69 12.34 -16.15
N ILE A 248 -3.71 11.90 -15.38
CA ILE A 248 -3.31 10.49 -15.29
C ILE A 248 -4.07 9.88 -14.11
N SER A 249 -4.89 8.85 -14.36
CA SER A 249 -5.74 8.24 -13.33
C SER A 249 -5.18 6.90 -12.88
N ASN A 250 -4.75 6.81 -11.63
CA ASN A 250 -4.45 5.55 -10.99
C ASN A 250 -5.71 4.77 -10.68
N THR A 251 -5.77 3.50 -11.10
CA THR A 251 -6.89 2.62 -10.83
C THR A 251 -6.45 1.16 -10.68
N LEU A 252 -7.26 0.38 -9.98
CA LEU A 252 -7.17 -1.07 -9.93
C LEU A 252 -8.49 -1.63 -10.44
N ASN A 253 -8.46 -2.77 -11.15
CA ASN A 253 -9.67 -3.41 -11.68
C ASN A 253 -10.32 -4.30 -10.60
N ILE A 254 -10.62 -3.72 -9.44
CA ILE A 254 -11.32 -4.39 -8.34
C ILE A 254 -12.82 -4.30 -8.65
N ASP A 255 -13.48 -5.45 -8.80
CA ASP A 255 -14.91 -5.61 -9.09
C ASP A 255 -15.43 -5.05 -10.43
N ALA A 256 -14.63 -4.26 -11.15
CA ALA A 256 -14.95 -3.76 -12.50
C ALA A 256 -13.68 -3.43 -13.32
N PRO A 257 -13.74 -3.46 -14.67
CA PRO A 257 -12.63 -3.12 -15.55
C PRO A 257 -12.44 -1.60 -15.68
N PHE A 258 -12.15 -0.92 -14.57
CA PHE A 258 -12.00 0.55 -14.52
C PHE A 258 -10.94 1.09 -15.48
N SER A 259 -9.84 0.37 -15.68
CA SER A 259 -8.79 0.77 -16.62
C SER A 259 -9.31 0.88 -18.06
N GLU A 260 -10.18 -0.05 -18.47
CA GLU A 260 -10.80 -0.03 -19.81
C GLU A 260 -11.77 1.14 -19.94
N PHE A 261 -12.58 1.41 -18.92
CA PHE A 261 -13.49 2.56 -18.90
C PHE A 261 -12.76 3.90 -18.98
N ILE A 262 -11.59 4.01 -18.35
CA ILE A 262 -10.75 5.21 -18.39
C ILE A 262 -10.12 5.35 -19.78
N ALA A 263 -9.52 4.28 -20.31
CA ALA A 263 -8.92 4.28 -21.64
C ALA A 263 -9.93 4.59 -22.75
N ALA A 264 -11.15 4.03 -22.67
CA ALA A 264 -12.22 4.28 -23.63
C ALA A 264 -12.68 5.76 -23.66
N ARG A 265 -12.37 6.55 -22.62
CA ARG A 265 -12.61 7.99 -22.55
C ARG A 265 -11.43 8.83 -23.05
N GLY A 266 -10.37 8.20 -23.58
CA GLY A 266 -9.15 8.88 -24.01
C GLY A 266 -8.28 9.39 -22.86
N ILE A 267 -8.48 8.86 -21.66
CA ILE A 267 -7.71 9.20 -20.44
C ILE A 267 -6.67 8.11 -20.22
N PHE A 268 -5.54 8.46 -19.61
CA PHE A 268 -4.47 7.50 -19.34
C PHE A 268 -4.70 6.76 -18.01
N PRO A 269 -5.03 5.45 -18.02
CA PRO A 269 -5.08 4.65 -16.80
C PRO A 269 -3.68 4.22 -16.37
N LEU A 270 -3.35 4.42 -15.11
CA LEU A 270 -2.18 3.85 -14.47
C LEU A 270 -2.64 2.67 -13.59
N PHE A 271 -2.28 1.46 -14.01
CA PHE A 271 -2.64 0.24 -13.28
C PHE A 271 -1.56 -0.11 -12.26
N MET A 272 -1.66 0.43 -11.05
CA MET A 272 -0.70 0.13 -9.98
C MET A 272 -1.29 0.24 -8.57
N SER A 273 -0.66 -0.47 -7.62
CA SER A 273 -0.96 -0.33 -6.20
C SER A 273 -0.29 0.91 -5.62
N LEU A 274 -0.99 1.60 -4.71
CA LEU A 274 -0.43 2.72 -3.93
C LEU A 274 0.51 2.26 -2.80
N ASP A 275 0.64 0.94 -2.59
CA ASP A 275 1.60 0.35 -1.65
C ASP A 275 3.06 0.41 -2.16
N GLN A 276 3.27 0.74 -3.43
CA GLN A 276 4.59 0.94 -4.03
C GLN A 276 4.90 2.42 -4.27
N ARG A 277 6.18 2.73 -4.54
CA ARG A 277 6.60 4.06 -4.98
C ARG A 277 6.00 4.36 -6.37
N LEU A 278 5.40 5.53 -6.53
CA LEU A 278 4.86 6.01 -7.79
C LEU A 278 5.99 6.22 -8.81
N PRO A 279 5.88 5.70 -10.04
CA PRO A 279 6.92 5.72 -11.07
C PRO A 279 7.02 7.09 -11.77
N PHE A 280 6.83 8.16 -11.01
CA PHE A 280 6.97 9.53 -11.49
C PHE A 280 8.23 10.16 -10.93
N TYR A 281 8.81 11.10 -11.68
CA TYR A 281 9.87 11.96 -11.18
C TYR A 281 9.33 12.94 -10.13
N ASP A 282 10.22 13.66 -9.46
CA ASP A 282 9.85 14.64 -8.45
C ASP A 282 9.23 15.89 -9.10
N ASN A 283 8.21 16.48 -8.46
CA ASN A 283 7.56 17.73 -8.88
C ASN A 283 6.99 17.71 -10.31
N VAL A 284 6.24 16.66 -10.66
CA VAL A 284 5.62 16.48 -11.99
C VAL A 284 4.25 17.16 -12.08
N PHE A 285 3.41 17.01 -11.06
CA PHE A 285 1.97 17.35 -11.14
C PHE A 285 1.65 18.74 -10.59
N ASP A 286 0.71 19.43 -11.24
CA ASP A 286 0.16 20.70 -10.76
C ASP A 286 -1.01 20.47 -9.78
N LEU A 287 -1.71 19.34 -9.92
CA LEU A 287 -2.85 18.91 -9.12
C LEU A 287 -2.73 17.42 -8.81
N ILE A 288 -2.91 17.04 -7.55
CA ILE A 288 -3.21 15.66 -7.17
C ILE A 288 -4.63 15.65 -6.62
N HIS A 289 -5.49 14.82 -7.19
CA HIS A 289 -6.83 14.56 -6.69
C HIS A 289 -6.84 13.17 -6.06
N ALA A 290 -7.40 13.05 -4.86
CA ALA A 290 -7.58 11.78 -4.17
C ALA A 290 -9.01 11.70 -3.64
N SER A 291 -9.78 10.74 -4.16
CA SER A 291 -11.14 10.45 -3.72
C SER A 291 -11.19 9.16 -2.88
N ASN A 292 -12.35 8.51 -2.79
CA ASN A 292 -12.58 7.25 -2.07
C ASN A 292 -11.54 6.14 -2.36
N GLY A 293 -10.79 6.22 -3.46
CA GLY A 293 -9.65 5.33 -3.74
C GLY A 293 -8.52 5.40 -2.70
N LEU A 294 -8.37 6.53 -2.00
CA LEU A 294 -7.38 6.68 -0.93
C LEU A 294 -7.72 5.86 0.31
N ASP A 295 -9.00 5.79 0.70
CA ASP A 295 -9.44 5.01 1.86
C ASP A 295 -9.36 3.49 1.61
N LEU A 296 -9.61 3.07 0.37
CA LEU A 296 -9.40 1.67 -0.05
C LEU A 296 -7.92 1.28 -0.11
N ALA A 297 -7.05 2.21 -0.50
CA ALA A 297 -5.61 1.96 -0.58
C ALA A 297 -4.92 2.00 0.79
N VAL A 298 -5.43 2.82 1.72
CA VAL A 298 -4.94 2.89 3.10
C VAL A 298 -5.72 1.88 3.93
N SER A 299 -5.34 0.59 3.84
CA SER A 299 -5.73 -0.42 4.85
C SER A 299 -5.45 0.18 6.22
N ASN A 300 -6.42 0.24 7.15
CA ASN A 300 -6.45 0.85 8.51
C ASN A 300 -5.14 0.91 9.35
N LYS A 301 -4.03 1.34 8.75
CA LYS A 301 -2.66 1.32 9.21
C LYS A 301 -2.11 2.72 8.92
N PRO A 302 -1.91 3.55 9.95
CA PRO A 302 -1.52 4.94 9.77
C PRO A 302 -0.18 5.09 9.05
N GLU A 303 0.70 4.09 9.12
CA GLU A 303 2.00 4.08 8.46
C GLU A 303 1.85 4.11 6.93
N LYS A 304 0.88 3.36 6.37
CA LYS A 304 0.63 3.33 4.92
C LYS A 304 0.24 4.71 4.38
N LEU A 305 -0.61 5.42 5.12
CA LEU A 305 -1.01 6.79 4.77
C LEU A 305 0.20 7.74 4.80
N GLU A 306 1.04 7.63 5.83
CA GLU A 306 2.26 8.43 5.93
C GLU A 306 3.19 8.19 4.74
N PHE A 307 3.47 6.92 4.39
CA PHE A 307 4.29 6.57 3.23
C PHE A 307 3.72 7.09 1.92
N LEU A 308 2.41 6.98 1.71
CA LEU A 308 1.75 7.49 0.52
C LEU A 308 1.85 9.02 0.47
N MET A 309 1.62 9.71 1.59
CA MET A 309 1.72 11.17 1.65
C MET A 309 3.13 11.69 1.30
N PHE A 310 4.20 10.99 1.69
CA PHE A 310 5.57 11.34 1.23
C PHE A 310 5.70 11.28 -0.29
N ASP A 311 5.11 10.27 -0.91
CA ASP A 311 5.22 10.07 -2.35
C ASP A 311 4.32 11.04 -3.15
N LEU A 312 3.11 11.33 -2.64
CA LEU A 312 2.24 12.38 -3.19
C LEU A 312 2.90 13.75 -3.08
N ASP A 313 3.48 14.05 -1.93
CA ASP A 313 4.21 15.29 -1.73
C ASP A 313 5.40 15.39 -2.69
N ARG A 314 6.15 14.30 -2.89
CA ARG A 314 7.29 14.25 -3.81
C ARG A 314 6.90 14.58 -5.25
N ILE A 315 5.81 14.00 -5.76
CA ILE A 315 5.40 14.18 -7.16
C ILE A 315 4.59 15.47 -7.40
N LEU A 316 4.03 16.08 -6.35
CA LEU A 316 3.34 17.37 -6.43
C LEU A 316 4.34 18.53 -6.50
N LYS A 317 4.15 19.46 -7.43
CA LYS A 317 4.98 20.67 -7.52
C LYS A 317 4.79 21.58 -6.29
N PRO A 318 5.82 22.34 -5.88
CA PRO A 318 5.64 23.43 -4.93
C PRO A 318 4.57 24.40 -5.44
N GLY A 319 3.64 24.81 -4.58
CA GLY A 319 2.49 25.63 -4.96
C GLY A 319 1.36 24.86 -5.65
N GLY A 320 1.56 23.59 -6.00
CA GLY A 320 0.55 22.69 -6.54
C GLY A 320 -0.54 22.36 -5.52
N LEU A 321 -1.68 21.89 -6.03
CA LEU A 321 -2.86 21.60 -5.23
C LEU A 321 -2.97 20.11 -4.92
N PHE A 322 -3.15 19.78 -3.65
CA PHE A 322 -3.62 18.47 -3.22
C PHE A 322 -5.09 18.59 -2.85
N TRP A 323 -5.96 18.00 -3.67
CA TRP A 323 -7.40 17.97 -3.45
C TRP A 323 -7.78 16.60 -2.91
N LEU A 324 -8.15 16.59 -1.64
CA LEU A 324 -8.77 15.45 -0.97
C LEU A 324 -10.29 15.59 -1.08
N ASP A 325 -10.96 14.64 -1.73
CA ASP A 325 -12.41 14.67 -1.92
C ASP A 325 -13.11 13.51 -1.22
N ASN A 326 -14.10 13.83 -0.38
CA ASN A 326 -14.95 12.86 0.31
C ASN A 326 -14.14 11.78 1.06
N PHE A 327 -13.09 12.17 1.76
CA PHE A 327 -12.28 11.24 2.54
C PHE A 327 -13.03 10.80 3.79
N TYR A 328 -13.26 9.49 3.90
CA TYR A 328 -14.00 8.91 5.01
C TYR A 328 -13.23 9.01 6.32
N CYS A 329 -13.83 9.67 7.31
CA CYS A 329 -13.28 9.89 8.65
C CYS A 329 -14.08 9.12 9.70
N GLY A 330 -14.30 7.81 9.49
CA GLY A 330 -15.09 6.98 10.41
C GLY A 330 -14.47 6.74 11.80
N ASN A 331 -13.19 7.08 12.00
CA ASN A 331 -12.51 6.97 13.29
C ASN A 331 -11.75 8.28 13.60
N ASP A 332 -11.88 8.77 14.83
CA ASP A 332 -11.14 9.91 15.36
C ASP A 332 -9.62 9.76 15.19
N GLU A 333 -9.10 8.54 15.26
CA GLU A 333 -7.69 8.25 15.03
C GLU A 333 -7.27 8.58 13.59
N LYS A 334 -8.03 8.13 12.58
CA LYS A 334 -7.76 8.45 11.15
C LYS A 334 -7.74 9.97 10.93
N LYS A 335 -8.71 10.67 11.51
CA LYS A 335 -8.81 12.13 11.43
C LYS A 335 -7.59 12.82 12.06
N ARG A 336 -7.16 12.37 13.24
CA ARG A 336 -5.96 12.90 13.92
C ARG A 336 -4.68 12.64 13.13
N VAL A 337 -4.51 11.43 12.59
CA VAL A 337 -3.34 11.04 11.78
C VAL A 337 -3.26 11.91 10.53
N LEU A 338 -4.35 12.01 9.77
CA LEU A 338 -4.39 12.83 8.56
C LEU A 338 -4.09 14.31 8.86
N THR A 339 -4.73 14.87 9.90
CA THR A 339 -4.52 16.27 10.30
C THR A 339 -3.07 16.52 10.72
N ARG A 340 -2.50 15.62 11.54
CA ARG A 340 -1.10 15.66 11.96
C ARG A 340 -0.16 15.61 10.76
N LEU A 341 -0.42 14.74 9.78
CA LEU A 341 0.41 14.64 8.58
C LEU A 341 0.32 15.93 7.75
N ILE A 342 -0.88 16.45 7.47
CA ILE A 342 -1.08 17.70 6.74
C ILE A 342 -0.29 18.86 7.39
N GLU A 343 -0.32 18.96 8.72
CA GLU A 343 0.42 19.95 9.49
C GLU A 343 1.92 19.71 9.46
N ARG A 344 2.36 18.45 9.60
CA ARG A 344 3.78 18.07 9.56
C ARG A 344 4.43 18.35 8.20
N PHE A 345 3.70 18.14 7.11
CA PHE A 345 4.14 18.49 5.77
C PHE A 345 4.02 19.99 5.46
N GLY A 346 3.36 20.78 6.32
CA GLY A 346 3.22 22.23 6.18
C GLY A 346 2.25 22.65 5.07
N TYR A 347 1.27 21.83 4.72
CA TYR A 347 0.29 22.16 3.69
C TYR A 347 -0.59 23.34 4.12
N LYS A 348 -0.73 24.33 3.24
CA LYS A 348 -1.65 25.45 3.45
C LYS A 348 -3.08 25.01 3.14
N LYS A 349 -3.97 25.11 4.13
CA LYS A 349 -5.40 24.79 3.99
C LYS A 349 -6.08 25.93 3.22
N LEU A 350 -6.44 25.70 1.95
CA LEU A 350 -7.18 26.69 1.13
C LEU A 350 -8.68 26.57 1.33
N LYS A 351 -9.17 25.33 1.38
CA LYS A 351 -10.56 25.01 1.68
C LYS A 351 -10.60 23.75 2.53
N TRP A 352 -11.47 23.75 3.54
CA TRP A 352 -11.63 22.64 4.46
C TRP A 352 -13.11 22.52 4.83
N VAL A 353 -13.74 21.42 4.45
CA VAL A 353 -15.16 21.18 4.68
C VAL A 353 -15.32 19.79 5.26
N VAL A 354 -15.97 19.71 6.42
CA VAL A 354 -16.39 18.46 7.04
C VAL A 354 -17.90 18.35 6.82
N GLY A 355 -18.33 17.25 6.21
CA GLY A 355 -19.72 16.95 5.95
C GLY A 355 -20.14 15.64 6.60
N GLU A 356 -21.42 15.53 6.93
CA GLU A 356 -22.03 14.29 7.40
C GLU A 356 -22.92 13.73 6.29
N LYS A 357 -22.81 12.43 6.04
CA LYS A 357 -23.74 11.70 5.19
C LYS A 357 -24.75 10.95 6.07
N THR A 358 -25.89 10.59 5.50
CA THR A 358 -26.92 9.74 6.14
C THR A 358 -26.24 8.54 6.84
N ASP A 359 -26.60 8.30 8.11
CA ASP A 359 -26.00 7.35 9.07
C ASP A 359 -24.78 7.82 9.88
N ALA A 360 -24.64 9.14 10.10
CA ALA A 360 -23.59 9.75 10.94
C ALA A 360 -22.15 9.49 10.46
N GLU A 361 -21.99 9.17 9.19
CA GLU A 361 -20.68 9.03 8.56
C GLU A 361 -20.08 10.39 8.25
N VAL A 362 -18.90 10.67 8.82
CA VAL A 362 -18.20 11.95 8.67
C VAL A 362 -17.21 11.86 7.50
N PHE A 363 -17.28 12.82 6.58
CA PHE A 363 -16.39 12.95 5.43
C PHE A 363 -15.65 14.28 5.45
N LEU A 364 -14.40 14.28 4.98
CA LEU A 364 -13.57 15.46 4.81
C LEU A 364 -13.30 15.71 3.33
N SER A 365 -13.64 16.91 2.86
CA SER A 365 -13.14 17.44 1.59
C SER A 365 -12.25 18.65 1.86
N ALA A 366 -11.03 18.62 1.34
CA ALA A 366 -10.04 19.68 1.53
C ALA A 366 -9.27 19.98 0.24
N VAL A 367 -8.98 21.25 0.02
CA VAL A 367 -8.02 21.71 -0.98
C VAL A 367 -6.83 22.29 -0.24
N LEU A 368 -5.68 21.67 -0.44
CA LEU A 368 -4.43 21.95 0.24
C LEU A 368 -3.42 22.43 -0.79
N GLN A 369 -2.56 23.37 -0.41
CA GLN A 369 -1.48 23.83 -1.27
C GLN A 369 -0.14 23.41 -0.68
N LYS A 370 0.70 22.76 -1.51
CA LYS A 370 2.05 22.37 -1.09
C LYS A 370 2.91 23.62 -0.84
N PRO A 371 3.57 23.74 0.32
CA PRO A 371 4.42 24.89 0.61
C PRO A 371 5.70 24.86 -0.24
N ALA A 372 6.29 26.03 -0.48
CA ALA A 372 7.67 26.11 -0.95
C ALA A 372 8.62 25.88 0.23
N ARG A 373 9.33 24.74 0.24
CA ARG A 373 10.35 24.43 1.26
C ARG A 373 11.71 24.88 0.73
N ILE A 374 12.39 25.80 1.41
CA ILE A 374 13.69 26.37 0.98
C ILE A 374 14.85 25.50 1.47
#